data_AF-A0A6G4VG39-F1
#
_entry.id   AF-A0A6G4VG39-F1
#
_cell.length_a   1.000
_cell.length_b   1.000
_cell.length_c   1.000
_cell.angle_alpha   90.00
_cell.angle_beta   90.00
_cell.angle_gamma   90.00
#
_symmetry.space_group_name_H-M   'P 1'
#
loop_
_entity.id
_entity.type
_entity.pdbx_description
1 polymer ?
#
loop_
_entity_poly.entity_id
_entity_poly.type
_entity_poly.pdbx_seq_one_letter_code
_entity_poly.pdbx_strand_id
1 'polypeptide(L)'
;MSESSDHVGSGSFALDAFDAAAVLDEDGTVRQWSLAAAELVGYDAADVRGRPLGALIADASDASDASCAGPLQGTRLPAGGRALLRHRQGGTVDVTFQNGIGVPLDALGRSVLADIGEPPVREDIALLLARTRAVRGEDIASWTFPADPTVVAQAREQISRQLTAWGLDDLAFTTELVVSELVTNAVRYAGGPVGLRLIRDNVLICEVIDPSNTQPRLRRASHTDEGGRALFLVAQLTTRWGCRYGRTGKTIWAEQPLTP
;
A
#
# COMPACT_ATOMS: atom_id res chain seq x y z
N MET A 1 -23.33 -15.35 -32.06
CA MET A 1 -22.28 -14.31 -32.08
C MET A 1 -22.43 -13.53 -30.80
N SER A 2 -21.57 -13.80 -29.84
CA SER A 2 -21.55 -13.12 -28.55
C SER A 2 -20.08 -12.95 -28.19
N GLU A 3 -19.60 -11.73 -28.39
CA GLU A 3 -18.36 -11.22 -27.84
C GLU A 3 -18.54 -11.03 -26.33
N SER A 4 -17.66 -11.61 -25.54
CA SER A 4 -17.53 -11.34 -24.11
C SER A 4 -16.25 -10.56 -23.89
N SER A 5 -16.44 -9.30 -23.52
CA SER A 5 -15.42 -8.27 -23.28
C SER A 5 -14.56 -8.57 -22.05
N ASP A 6 -13.27 -8.30 -22.21
CA ASP A 6 -12.30 -8.12 -21.12
C ASP A 6 -12.67 -6.90 -20.25
N HIS A 7 -12.69 -7.10 -18.94
CA HIS A 7 -12.73 -6.02 -17.95
C HIS A 7 -11.48 -6.10 -17.08
N VAL A 8 -10.49 -5.28 -17.42
CA VAL A 8 -9.34 -5.00 -16.55
C VAL A 8 -9.75 -3.88 -15.59
N GLY A 9 -10.05 -4.25 -14.35
CA GLY A 9 -10.37 -3.32 -13.27
C GLY A 9 -9.15 -2.50 -12.87
N SER A 10 -9.08 -1.27 -13.37
CA SER A 10 -8.30 -0.20 -12.76
C SER A 10 -9.11 0.29 -11.55
N GLY A 11 -8.59 0.10 -10.33
CA GLY A 11 -9.22 0.54 -9.10
C GLY A 11 -9.27 2.08 -9.03
N SER A 12 -10.26 2.66 -9.72
CA SER A 12 -10.68 4.04 -9.57
C SER A 12 -11.44 4.13 -8.25
N PHE A 13 -10.82 4.74 -7.24
CA PHE A 13 -11.55 5.21 -6.07
C PHE A 13 -12.36 6.43 -6.53
N ALA A 14 -13.59 6.19 -6.98
CA ALA A 14 -14.55 7.24 -7.20
C ALA A 14 -15.06 7.69 -5.82
N LEU A 15 -14.47 8.78 -5.31
CA LEU A 15 -15.21 9.69 -4.45
C LEU A 15 -16.29 10.31 -5.33
N ASP A 16 -17.51 10.49 -4.82
CA ASP A 16 -18.57 11.13 -5.58
C ASP A 16 -18.14 12.53 -6.06
N ALA A 17 -18.77 12.96 -7.16
CA ALA A 17 -18.35 14.04 -8.07
C ALA A 17 -18.19 15.45 -7.47
N PHE A 18 -18.19 15.60 -6.15
CA PHE A 18 -18.08 16.89 -5.46
C PHE A 18 -16.76 17.07 -4.69
N ASP A 19 -16.05 15.99 -4.33
CA ASP A 19 -14.85 16.10 -3.47
C ASP A 19 -13.54 15.99 -4.27
N ALA A 20 -12.84 17.12 -4.41
CA ALA A 20 -11.50 17.19 -4.96
C ALA A 20 -10.48 16.59 -3.97
N ALA A 21 -9.75 15.55 -4.38
CA ALA A 21 -8.78 14.86 -3.53
C ALA A 21 -7.44 14.66 -4.22
N ALA A 22 -6.38 14.80 -3.44
CA ALA A 22 -5.01 14.52 -3.84
C ALA A 22 -4.36 13.61 -2.79
N VAL A 23 -3.67 12.56 -3.24
CA VAL A 23 -2.82 11.75 -2.37
C VAL A 23 -1.39 12.20 -2.58
N LEU A 24 -0.72 12.56 -1.48
CA LEU A 24 0.68 12.98 -1.47
C LEU A 24 1.56 11.90 -0.85
N ASP A 25 2.83 11.84 -1.22
CA ASP A 25 3.84 11.11 -0.45
C ASP A 25 4.40 11.94 0.71
N GLU A 26 5.37 11.37 1.42
CA GLU A 26 6.02 11.98 2.59
C GLU A 26 6.74 13.31 2.29
N ASP A 27 7.14 13.50 1.04
CA ASP A 27 7.80 14.71 0.55
C ASP A 27 6.79 15.76 0.02
N GLY A 28 5.48 15.48 0.10
CA GLY A 28 4.42 16.36 -0.42
C GLY A 28 4.27 16.33 -1.94
N THR A 29 4.73 15.26 -2.59
CA THR A 29 4.63 15.04 -4.03
C THR A 29 3.33 14.32 -4.38
N VAL A 30 2.62 14.78 -5.41
CA VAL A 30 1.33 14.22 -5.82
C VAL A 30 1.50 12.81 -6.40
N ARG A 31 0.86 11.83 -5.78
CA ARG A 31 0.80 10.41 -6.21
C ARG A 31 -0.52 10.08 -6.88
N GLN A 32 -1.62 10.60 -6.35
CA GLN A 32 -2.94 10.48 -6.97
C GLN A 32 -3.64 11.83 -7.00
N TRP A 33 -4.49 11.97 -7.99
CA TRP A 33 -5.23 13.19 -8.29
C TRP A 33 -6.61 12.76 -8.77
N SER A 34 -7.65 13.21 -8.09
CA SER A 34 -9.03 12.85 -8.45
C SER A 34 -9.49 13.61 -9.69
N LEU A 35 -10.55 13.10 -10.34
CA LEU A 35 -11.17 13.78 -11.48
C LEU A 35 -11.76 15.14 -11.06
N ALA A 36 -12.45 15.19 -9.92
CA ALA A 36 -12.98 16.44 -9.37
C ALA A 36 -11.87 17.48 -9.09
N ALA A 37 -10.68 17.04 -8.64
CA ALA A 37 -9.53 17.92 -8.50
C ALA A 37 -9.04 18.44 -9.86
N ALA A 38 -9.05 17.62 -10.90
CA ALA A 38 -8.69 18.04 -12.24
C ALA A 38 -9.69 19.06 -12.82
N GLU A 39 -10.98 18.85 -12.61
CA GLU A 39 -12.03 19.79 -13.03
C GLU A 39 -11.94 21.12 -12.26
N LEU A 40 -11.58 21.08 -10.98
CA LEU A 40 -11.50 22.25 -10.11
C LEU A 40 -10.38 23.23 -10.50
N VAL A 41 -9.17 22.73 -10.77
CA VAL A 41 -8.00 23.59 -11.07
C VAL A 41 -7.56 23.53 -12.54
N GLY A 42 -8.18 22.67 -13.35
CA GLY A 42 -7.89 22.49 -14.77
C GLY A 42 -6.61 21.70 -15.08
N TYR A 43 -5.92 21.16 -14.07
CA TYR A 43 -4.73 20.33 -14.25
C TYR A 43 -5.10 18.84 -14.21
N ASP A 44 -4.75 18.11 -15.27
CA ASP A 44 -4.99 16.67 -15.32
C ASP A 44 -4.01 15.92 -14.42
N ALA A 45 -4.35 14.67 -14.04
CA ALA A 45 -3.47 13.84 -13.22
C ALA A 45 -2.06 13.67 -13.83
N ALA A 46 -1.95 13.68 -15.16
CA ALA A 46 -0.67 13.61 -15.86
C ALA A 46 0.19 14.88 -15.69
N ASP A 47 -0.44 16.05 -15.49
CA ASP A 47 0.25 17.34 -15.35
C ASP A 47 0.88 17.51 -13.96
N VAL A 48 0.33 16.81 -12.95
CA VAL A 48 0.65 17.03 -11.53
C VAL A 48 1.31 15.83 -10.84
N ARG A 49 1.09 14.60 -11.32
CA ARG A 49 1.72 13.41 -10.71
C ARG A 49 3.24 13.51 -10.75
N GLY A 50 3.87 13.17 -9.62
CA GLY A 50 5.32 13.26 -9.45
C GLY A 50 5.85 14.67 -9.22
N ARG A 51 4.97 15.67 -9.05
CA ARG A 51 5.35 17.06 -8.75
C ARG A 51 4.95 17.46 -7.33
N PRO A 52 5.69 18.39 -6.69
CA PRO A 52 5.32 18.89 -5.37
C PRO A 52 4.01 19.68 -5.44
N LEU A 53 3.08 19.42 -4.51
CA LEU A 53 1.78 20.14 -4.48
C LEU A 53 1.95 21.65 -4.32
N GLY A 54 3.03 22.08 -3.64
CA GLY A 54 3.33 23.50 -3.46
C GLY A 54 3.43 24.32 -4.75
N ALA A 55 3.70 23.68 -5.90
CA ALA A 55 3.68 24.35 -7.20
C ALA A 55 2.29 24.83 -7.64
N LEU A 56 1.23 24.23 -7.09
CA LEU A 56 -0.16 24.60 -7.36
C LEU A 56 -0.69 25.64 -6.37
N ILE A 57 0.05 25.98 -5.32
CA ILE A 57 -0.42 26.94 -4.30
C ILE A 57 -0.01 28.36 -4.74
N ALA A 58 -0.98 29.26 -4.79
CA ALA A 58 -0.79 30.68 -5.05
C ALA A 58 -0.57 31.46 -3.74
N ASP A 59 -1.33 31.14 -2.70
CA ASP A 59 -1.17 31.62 -1.32
C ASP A 59 -1.86 30.64 -0.34
N ALA A 60 -1.35 30.51 0.88
CA ALA A 60 -1.99 29.73 1.96
C ALA A 60 -2.21 30.57 3.22
N SER A 61 -2.26 31.89 3.06
CA SER A 61 -2.57 32.84 4.09
C SER A 61 -4.06 32.79 4.44
N ASP A 62 -4.45 31.83 5.26
CA ASP A 62 -5.50 31.96 6.31
C ASP A 62 -5.72 30.59 6.97
N ALA A 63 -4.67 30.09 7.64
CA ALA A 63 -4.78 29.02 8.65
C ALA A 63 -5.02 29.64 10.04
N SER A 64 -5.95 30.59 10.13
CA SER A 64 -6.26 31.29 11.37
C SER A 64 -7.24 30.47 12.22
N ASP A 65 -6.72 29.43 12.86
CA ASP A 65 -7.13 29.08 14.23
C ASP A 65 -5.98 28.36 14.97
N ALA A 66 -5.33 29.16 15.83
CA ALA A 66 -4.47 28.84 16.99
C ALA A 66 -3.58 27.57 16.97
N SER A 67 -2.32 27.71 16.52
CA SER A 67 -1.08 27.39 17.30
C SER A 67 0.18 27.15 16.46
N CYS A 68 0.09 27.12 15.12
CA CYS A 68 1.25 26.89 14.25
C CYS A 68 1.28 27.89 13.09
N ALA A 69 1.60 29.17 13.36
CA ALA A 69 1.76 30.18 12.32
C ALA A 69 3.24 30.34 11.95
N GLY A 70 3.60 29.85 10.76
CA GLY A 70 4.84 30.17 10.06
C GLY A 70 4.59 30.13 8.55
N PRO A 71 5.29 30.96 7.74
CA PRO A 71 5.18 30.88 6.29
C PRO A 71 5.54 29.48 5.80
N LEU A 72 4.89 29.03 4.73
CA LEU A 72 5.11 27.73 4.08
C LEU A 72 6.55 27.64 3.51
N GLN A 73 7.54 27.41 4.38
CA GLN A 73 8.90 27.11 3.98
C GLN A 73 9.07 25.59 3.89
N GLY A 74 8.80 25.04 2.70
CA GLY A 74 9.01 23.63 2.38
C GLY A 74 7.83 22.73 2.76
N THR A 75 7.19 22.15 1.75
CA THR A 75 6.47 20.85 1.68
C THR A 75 5.54 20.36 2.81
N ARG A 76 5.38 21.04 3.94
CA ARG A 76 4.41 20.70 4.99
C ARG A 76 3.18 21.59 4.90
N LEU A 77 2.10 21.03 4.39
CA LEU A 77 0.77 21.62 4.49
C LEU A 77 0.31 21.60 5.97
N PRO A 78 -0.40 22.64 6.45
CA PRO A 78 -1.03 22.59 7.76
C PRO A 78 -2.09 21.48 7.80
N ALA A 79 -2.53 21.09 9.01
CA ALA A 79 -3.52 20.01 9.22
C ALA A 79 -4.86 20.25 8.51
N GLY A 80 -5.17 21.51 8.20
CA GLY A 80 -6.29 21.95 7.39
C GLY A 80 -6.29 23.47 7.30
N GLY A 81 -7.18 24.03 6.50
CA GLY A 81 -7.34 25.48 6.35
C GLY A 81 -7.83 25.87 4.97
N ARG A 82 -7.74 27.17 4.65
CA ARG A 82 -8.01 27.67 3.31
C ARG A 82 -6.72 27.88 2.53
N ALA A 83 -6.76 27.59 1.23
CA ALA A 83 -5.66 27.85 0.31
C ALA A 83 -6.19 28.36 -1.02
N LEU A 84 -5.40 29.23 -1.66
CA LEU A 84 -5.63 29.66 -3.03
C LEU A 84 -4.79 28.76 -3.94
N LEU A 85 -5.44 27.95 -4.77
CA LEU A 85 -4.79 27.12 -5.78
C LEU A 85 -4.73 27.84 -7.12
N ARG A 86 -3.64 27.71 -7.86
CA ARG A 86 -3.49 28.23 -9.23
C ARG A 86 -4.39 27.43 -10.16
N HIS A 87 -5.16 28.11 -11.00
CA HIS A 87 -5.93 27.48 -12.07
C HIS A 87 -5.13 27.47 -13.38
N ARG A 88 -5.25 26.41 -14.19
CA ARG A 88 -4.48 26.24 -15.44
C ARG A 88 -4.72 27.36 -16.46
N GLN A 89 -5.95 27.87 -16.55
CA GLN A 89 -6.31 28.95 -17.48
C GLN A 89 -5.94 30.35 -16.95
N GLY A 90 -5.21 30.43 -15.83
CA GLY A 90 -4.97 31.66 -15.09
C GLY A 90 -6.02 31.89 -14.01
N GLY A 91 -5.66 32.65 -12.97
CA GLY A 91 -6.48 32.89 -11.78
C GLY A 91 -6.19 31.94 -10.62
N THR A 92 -6.95 32.11 -9.53
CA THR A 92 -6.85 31.30 -8.31
C THR A 92 -8.21 30.76 -7.90
N VAL A 93 -8.24 29.53 -7.39
CA VAL A 93 -9.41 28.87 -6.82
C VAL A 93 -9.22 28.80 -5.31
N ASP A 94 -10.17 29.35 -4.56
CA ASP A 94 -10.20 29.24 -3.10
C ASP A 94 -10.74 27.87 -2.71
N VAL A 95 -9.95 27.13 -1.93
CA VAL A 95 -10.30 25.80 -1.45
C VAL A 95 -10.12 25.73 0.05
N THR A 96 -11.08 25.10 0.72
CA THR A 96 -10.86 24.57 2.06
C THR A 96 -10.29 23.16 1.92
N PHE A 97 -9.23 22.84 2.67
CA PHE A 97 -8.59 21.54 2.62
C PHE A 97 -8.37 20.96 4.01
N GLN A 98 -8.31 19.63 4.05
CA GLN A 98 -7.98 18.82 5.21
C GLN A 98 -6.71 18.02 4.88
N ASN A 99 -5.66 18.18 5.68
CA ASN A 99 -4.44 17.38 5.57
C ASN A 99 -4.46 16.26 6.60
N GLY A 100 -4.53 15.02 6.13
CA GLY A 100 -4.50 13.85 6.99
C GLY A 100 -3.16 13.57 7.67
N ILE A 101 -2.05 14.21 7.29
CA ILE A 101 -0.73 13.91 7.87
C ILE A 101 -0.71 14.26 9.36
N GLY A 102 -0.39 13.29 10.22
CA GLY A 102 -0.29 13.49 11.67
C GLY A 102 -1.63 13.57 12.42
N VAL A 103 -2.75 13.69 11.72
CA VAL A 103 -4.10 13.70 12.32
C VAL A 103 -4.61 12.26 12.49
N PRO A 104 -5.23 11.87 13.62
CA PRO A 104 -5.90 10.57 13.72
C PRO A 104 -6.98 10.39 12.64
N LEU A 105 -7.10 9.21 12.05
CA LEU A 105 -8.01 8.97 10.91
C LEU A 105 -9.49 9.19 11.26
N ASP A 106 -9.88 8.95 12.51
CA ASP A 106 -11.22 9.20 13.03
C ASP A 106 -11.53 10.69 13.18
N ALA A 107 -10.53 11.51 13.54
CA ALA A 107 -10.66 12.96 13.57
C ALA A 107 -10.74 13.53 12.15
N LEU A 108 -9.90 13.02 11.24
CA LEU A 108 -9.93 13.38 9.82
C LEU A 108 -11.28 13.03 9.18
N GLY A 109 -11.80 11.82 9.43
CA GLY A 109 -13.10 11.39 8.91
C GLY A 109 -14.26 12.24 9.42
N ARG A 110 -14.27 12.58 10.71
CA ARG A 110 -15.28 13.50 11.26
C ARG A 110 -15.21 14.88 10.63
N SER A 111 -13.99 15.37 10.37
CA SER A 111 -13.84 16.70 9.78
C SER A 111 -14.27 16.74 8.33
N VAL A 112 -13.95 15.71 7.53
CA VAL A 112 -14.44 15.56 6.15
C VAL A 112 -15.98 15.48 6.13
N LEU A 113 -16.58 14.67 7.02
CA LEU A 113 -18.04 14.56 7.10
C LEU A 113 -18.72 15.84 7.57
N ALA A 114 -18.07 16.65 8.43
CA ALA A 114 -18.61 17.93 8.86
C ALA A 114 -18.59 18.98 7.73
N ASP A 115 -17.57 18.94 6.87
CA ASP A 115 -17.41 19.86 5.75
C ASP A 115 -18.37 19.56 4.57
N ILE A 116 -18.84 18.31 4.44
CA ILE A 116 -19.79 17.88 3.38
C ILE A 116 -21.21 18.48 3.57
N GLY A 117 -21.52 19.10 4.71
CA GLY A 117 -22.83 19.73 4.98
C GLY A 117 -23.95 18.73 5.29
N GLU A 118 -25.22 19.19 5.36
CA GLU A 118 -26.37 18.28 5.51
C GLU A 118 -26.51 17.41 4.24
N PRO A 119 -26.39 16.08 4.33
CA PRO A 119 -26.50 15.23 3.16
C PRO A 119 -27.91 15.36 2.56
N PRO A 120 -28.05 15.42 1.21
CA PRO A 120 -29.36 15.19 0.61
C PRO A 120 -29.87 13.84 1.11
N VAL A 121 -31.17 13.74 1.41
CA VAL A 121 -31.86 12.65 2.14
C VAL A 121 -31.82 11.28 1.43
N ARG A 122 -30.89 11.05 0.50
CA ARG A 122 -30.60 9.77 -0.11
C ARG A 122 -29.11 9.66 -0.36
N GLU A 123 -28.42 8.90 0.48
CA GLU A 123 -27.57 7.75 0.13
C GLU A 123 -26.78 7.25 1.36
N ASP A 124 -26.56 5.94 1.43
CA ASP A 124 -25.75 5.28 2.45
C ASP A 124 -24.25 5.58 2.16
N ILE A 125 -23.80 6.80 2.48
CA ILE A 125 -22.41 7.21 2.25
C ILE A 125 -21.49 6.52 3.27
N ALA A 126 -20.52 5.74 2.77
CA ALA A 126 -19.47 5.14 3.57
C ALA A 126 -18.10 5.77 3.23
N LEU A 127 -17.52 6.52 4.16
CA LEU A 127 -16.17 7.08 4.01
C LEU A 127 -15.13 6.06 4.51
N LEU A 128 -14.30 5.53 3.60
CA LEU A 128 -13.16 4.68 3.93
C LEU A 128 -11.85 5.48 3.90
N LEU A 129 -11.33 5.82 5.07
CA LEU A 129 -10.01 6.43 5.21
C LEU A 129 -8.97 5.38 5.60
N ALA A 130 -7.90 5.27 4.82
CA ALA A 130 -6.75 4.43 5.13
C ALA A 130 -5.46 5.24 5.02
N ARG A 131 -4.62 5.18 6.05
CA ARG A 131 -3.26 5.73 5.98
C ARG A 131 -2.29 4.64 5.61
N THR A 132 -1.61 4.79 4.49
CA THR A 132 -0.47 3.95 4.14
C THR A 132 0.72 4.39 4.99
N ARG A 133 1.28 3.47 5.77
CA ARG A 133 2.55 3.71 6.46
C ARG A 133 3.67 3.27 5.53
N ALA A 134 4.59 4.17 5.20
CA ALA A 134 5.83 3.78 4.56
C ALA A 134 6.65 2.96 5.56
N VAL A 135 6.99 1.73 5.20
CA VAL A 135 7.94 0.92 5.97
C VAL A 135 9.34 1.41 5.62
N ARG A 136 10.18 1.64 6.64
CA ARG A 136 11.55 2.14 6.42
C ARG A 136 12.36 1.11 5.64
N GLY A 137 13.31 1.59 4.83
CA GLY A 137 14.16 0.69 4.03
C GLY A 137 14.95 -0.33 4.87
N GLU A 138 15.37 0.05 6.08
CA GLU A 138 16.07 -0.82 7.04
C GLU A 138 15.20 -1.96 7.61
N ASP A 139 13.88 -1.81 7.52
CA ASP A 139 12.89 -2.79 7.92
C ASP A 139 12.46 -3.70 6.75
N ILE A 140 13.11 -3.58 5.59
CA ILE A 140 12.85 -4.39 4.41
C ILE A 140 14.14 -5.08 3.98
N ALA A 141 14.07 -6.39 3.84
CA ALA A 141 15.14 -7.17 3.22
C ALA A 141 14.59 -7.91 2.01
N SER A 142 15.31 -7.89 0.89
CA SER A 142 14.86 -8.50 -0.37
C SER A 142 15.99 -9.22 -1.08
N TRP A 143 15.68 -10.40 -1.60
CA TRP A 143 16.59 -11.24 -2.36
C TRP A 143 15.91 -11.77 -3.62
N THR A 144 16.72 -12.19 -4.58
CA THR A 144 16.25 -12.85 -5.80
C THR A 144 17.11 -14.06 -6.05
N PHE A 145 16.46 -15.19 -6.25
CA PHE A 145 17.11 -16.49 -6.45
C PHE A 145 16.77 -17.03 -7.85
N PRO A 146 17.68 -17.79 -8.48
CA PRO A 146 17.32 -18.58 -9.65
C PRO A 146 16.28 -19.66 -9.27
N ALA A 147 15.57 -20.21 -10.26
CA ALA A 147 14.71 -21.37 -10.04
C ALA A 147 15.54 -22.67 -9.99
N ASP A 148 16.32 -22.80 -8.94
CA ASP A 148 17.13 -23.97 -8.64
C ASP A 148 16.76 -24.48 -7.23
N PRO A 149 16.43 -25.77 -7.04
CA PRO A 149 16.09 -26.32 -5.72
C PRO A 149 17.16 -26.08 -4.63
N THR A 150 18.42 -25.91 -5.00
CA THR A 150 19.52 -25.62 -4.06
C THR A 150 19.37 -24.27 -3.35
N VAL A 151 18.57 -23.34 -3.91
CA VAL A 151 18.37 -22.00 -3.35
C VAL A 151 17.58 -22.01 -2.05
N VAL A 152 16.84 -23.08 -1.73
CA VAL A 152 16.07 -23.19 -0.48
C VAL A 152 16.99 -23.10 0.73
N ALA A 153 18.17 -23.74 0.67
CA ALA A 153 19.16 -23.65 1.74
C ALA A 153 19.72 -22.22 1.88
N GLN A 154 20.01 -21.56 0.75
CA GLN A 154 20.49 -20.18 0.73
C GLN A 154 19.44 -19.22 1.28
N ALA A 155 18.17 -19.38 0.89
CA ALA A 155 17.06 -18.58 1.39
C ALA A 155 16.94 -18.68 2.92
N ARG A 156 17.00 -19.89 3.49
CA ARG A 156 17.01 -20.08 4.95
C ARG A 156 18.17 -19.34 5.61
N GLU A 157 19.38 -19.48 5.09
CA GLU A 157 20.56 -18.83 5.67
C GLU A 157 20.47 -17.30 5.61
N GLN A 158 19.92 -16.74 4.52
CA GLN A 158 19.72 -15.30 4.38
C GLN A 158 18.66 -14.77 5.37
N ILE A 159 17.56 -15.49 5.53
CA ILE A 159 16.50 -15.14 6.48
C ILE A 159 16.99 -15.23 7.91
N SER A 160 17.66 -16.31 8.27
CA SER A 160 18.21 -16.51 9.62
C SER A 160 19.11 -15.34 10.01
N ARG A 161 20.07 -14.99 9.12
CA ARG A 161 20.94 -13.84 9.30
C ARG A 161 20.18 -12.53 9.44
N GLN A 162 19.16 -12.30 8.61
CA GLN A 162 18.38 -11.07 8.65
C GLN A 162 17.55 -10.96 9.93
N LEU A 163 16.95 -12.06 10.39
CA LEU A 163 16.18 -12.09 11.63
C LEU A 163 17.07 -11.83 12.83
N THR A 164 18.26 -12.43 12.89
CA THR A 164 19.26 -12.11 13.92
C THR A 164 19.67 -10.63 13.85
N ALA A 165 19.90 -10.08 12.66
CA ALA A 165 20.23 -8.66 12.51
C ALA A 165 19.09 -7.73 12.98
N TRP A 166 17.85 -8.19 12.91
CA TRP A 166 16.68 -7.49 13.43
C TRP A 166 16.33 -7.82 14.89
N GLY A 167 17.08 -8.71 15.54
CA GLY A 167 16.83 -9.17 16.91
C GLY A 167 15.59 -10.06 17.06
N LEU A 168 15.23 -10.80 16.00
CA LEU A 168 14.03 -11.63 15.91
C LEU A 168 14.36 -13.14 15.92
N ASP A 169 15.38 -13.53 16.67
CA ASP A 169 15.88 -14.92 16.70
C ASP A 169 14.79 -15.94 17.09
N ASP A 170 13.84 -15.56 17.94
CA ASP A 170 12.70 -16.40 18.35
C ASP A 170 11.79 -16.80 17.17
N LEU A 171 11.77 -16.00 16.10
CA LEU A 171 10.97 -16.28 14.91
C LEU A 171 11.73 -17.13 13.88
N ALA A 172 13.05 -17.25 14.00
CA ALA A 172 13.92 -17.84 12.98
C ALA A 172 13.44 -19.21 12.52
N PHE A 173 13.22 -20.14 13.45
CA PHE A 173 12.78 -21.49 13.13
C PHE A 173 11.46 -21.53 12.33
N THR A 174 10.46 -20.78 12.81
CA THR A 174 9.13 -20.78 12.20
C THR A 174 9.15 -20.10 10.83
N THR A 175 9.86 -18.98 10.72
CA THR A 175 10.00 -18.24 9.46
C THR A 175 10.78 -19.04 8.41
N GLU A 176 11.87 -19.70 8.81
CA GLU A 176 12.65 -20.57 7.92
C GLU A 176 11.79 -21.70 7.35
N LEU A 177 10.91 -22.30 8.16
CA LEU A 177 10.01 -23.35 7.70
C LEU A 177 8.97 -22.80 6.70
N VAL A 178 8.31 -21.69 7.03
CA VAL A 178 7.35 -21.02 6.13
C VAL A 178 8.00 -20.72 4.79
N VAL A 179 9.19 -20.11 4.80
CA VAL A 179 9.90 -19.74 3.57
C VAL A 179 10.35 -20.98 2.81
N SER A 180 10.84 -22.02 3.48
CA SER A 180 11.24 -23.26 2.80
C SER A 180 10.09 -23.85 1.98
N GLU A 181 8.89 -23.89 2.55
CA GLU A 181 7.69 -24.37 1.86
C GLU A 181 7.30 -23.46 0.69
N LEU A 182 7.29 -22.14 0.90
CA LEU A 182 6.89 -21.18 -0.13
C LEU A 182 7.88 -21.12 -1.31
N VAL A 183 9.19 -21.07 -1.02
CA VAL A 183 10.25 -21.07 -2.04
C VAL A 183 10.31 -22.40 -2.76
N THR A 184 10.14 -23.54 -2.06
CA THR A 184 10.06 -24.85 -2.72
C THR A 184 8.90 -24.90 -3.71
N ASN A 185 7.73 -24.39 -3.32
CA ASN A 185 6.58 -24.30 -4.22
C ASN A 185 6.86 -23.39 -5.42
N ALA A 186 7.47 -22.23 -5.21
CA ALA A 186 7.83 -21.32 -6.29
C ALA A 186 8.81 -21.98 -7.28
N VAL A 187 9.88 -22.61 -6.79
CA VAL A 187 10.86 -23.31 -7.64
C VAL A 187 10.23 -24.48 -8.40
N ARG A 188 9.38 -25.29 -7.74
CA ARG A 188 8.75 -26.47 -8.36
C ARG A 188 7.73 -26.12 -9.44
N TYR A 189 6.96 -25.03 -9.26
CA TYR A 189 5.76 -24.80 -10.07
C TYR A 189 5.78 -23.55 -10.95
N ALA A 190 6.63 -22.55 -10.65
CA ALA A 190 6.55 -21.25 -11.31
C ALA A 190 7.63 -20.97 -12.34
N GLY A 191 8.80 -21.61 -12.23
CA GLY A 191 9.98 -21.18 -12.98
C GLY A 191 10.58 -19.88 -12.44
N GLY A 192 11.80 -19.55 -12.86
CA GLY A 192 12.62 -18.49 -12.24
C GLY A 192 12.44 -17.12 -12.87
N PRO A 193 12.91 -16.04 -12.19
CA PRO A 193 13.51 -16.03 -10.84
C PRO A 193 12.46 -15.99 -9.71
N VAL A 194 12.86 -16.43 -8.51
CA VAL A 194 12.05 -16.38 -7.28
C VAL A 194 12.50 -15.19 -6.43
N GLY A 195 11.59 -14.26 -6.19
CA GLY A 195 11.80 -13.15 -5.25
C GLY A 195 11.45 -13.58 -3.83
N LEU A 196 12.24 -13.14 -2.86
CA LEU A 196 11.96 -13.28 -1.44
C LEU A 196 12.08 -11.91 -0.78
N ARG A 197 11.10 -11.54 0.04
CA ARG A 197 11.12 -10.29 0.79
C ARG A 197 10.64 -10.51 2.21
N LEU A 198 11.37 -9.94 3.18
CA LEU A 198 10.91 -9.78 4.55
C LEU A 198 10.60 -8.31 4.82
N ILE A 199 9.52 -8.05 5.56
CA ILE A 199 9.09 -6.71 5.97
C ILE A 199 8.82 -6.75 7.48
N ARG A 200 9.50 -5.91 8.25
CA ARG A 200 9.33 -5.74 9.69
C ARG A 200 8.52 -4.47 9.98
N ASP A 201 7.32 -4.60 10.51
CA ASP A 201 6.56 -3.47 11.06
C ASP A 201 5.93 -3.90 12.38
N ASN A 202 4.61 -3.80 12.55
CA ASN A 202 3.94 -4.35 13.73
C ASN A 202 3.84 -5.90 13.68
N VAL A 203 4.13 -6.49 12.51
CA VAL A 203 4.21 -7.93 12.25
C VAL A 203 5.43 -8.19 11.36
N LEU A 204 5.90 -9.43 11.34
CA LEU A 204 6.85 -9.89 10.31
C LEU A 204 6.04 -10.40 9.11
N ILE A 205 6.23 -9.80 7.94
CA ILE A 205 5.65 -10.28 6.68
C ILE A 205 6.73 -10.95 5.86
N CYS A 206 6.47 -12.20 5.46
CA CYS A 206 7.30 -12.95 4.52
C CYS A 206 6.59 -13.02 3.18
N GLU A 207 7.23 -12.56 2.11
CA GLU A 207 6.69 -12.56 0.77
C GLU A 207 7.58 -13.36 -0.17
N VAL A 208 6.98 -14.29 -0.92
CA VAL A 208 7.62 -15.03 -2.00
C VAL A 208 6.93 -14.66 -3.31
N ILE A 209 7.73 -14.16 -4.25
CA ILE A 209 7.29 -13.66 -5.55
C ILE A 209 7.73 -14.67 -6.59
N ASP A 210 6.79 -15.11 -7.41
CA ASP A 210 7.04 -16.04 -8.51
C ASP A 210 6.37 -15.54 -9.80
N PRO A 211 6.92 -15.84 -10.99
CA PRO A 211 6.39 -15.33 -12.25
C PRO A 211 5.12 -16.06 -12.71
N SER A 212 4.64 -17.08 -11.99
CA SER A 212 3.47 -17.85 -12.40
C SER A 212 2.17 -17.15 -12.04
N ASN A 213 1.15 -17.40 -12.88
CA ASN A 213 -0.23 -17.02 -12.60
C ASN A 213 -1.05 -18.18 -11.99
N THR A 214 -0.39 -19.27 -11.58
CA THR A 214 -1.08 -20.45 -11.05
C THR A 214 -1.45 -20.22 -9.58
N GLN A 215 -2.74 -20.31 -9.28
CA GLN A 215 -3.27 -20.11 -7.93
C GLN A 215 -2.70 -21.17 -6.96
N PRO A 216 -2.22 -20.78 -5.76
CA PRO A 216 -1.84 -21.74 -4.73
C PRO A 216 -3.10 -22.49 -4.29
N ARG A 217 -3.21 -23.77 -4.65
CA ARG A 217 -4.36 -24.58 -4.26
C ARG A 217 -4.11 -25.20 -2.89
N LEU A 218 -4.84 -24.75 -1.87
CA LEU A 218 -4.96 -25.52 -0.62
C LEU A 218 -5.67 -26.83 -0.95
N ARG A 219 -4.98 -27.95 -0.81
CA ARG A 219 -5.60 -29.28 -0.86
C ARG A 219 -5.45 -29.92 0.50
N ARG A 220 -6.56 -30.37 1.10
CA ARG A 220 -6.52 -31.23 2.28
C ARG A 220 -5.70 -32.46 1.90
N ALA A 221 -4.56 -32.63 2.55
CA ALA A 221 -3.60 -33.66 2.20
C ALA A 221 -4.26 -35.05 2.21
N SER A 222 -4.34 -35.69 1.05
CA SER A 222 -4.35 -37.15 1.01
C SER A 222 -2.94 -37.62 1.37
N HIS A 223 -2.80 -38.78 2.00
CA HIS A 223 -1.55 -39.22 2.64
C HIS A 223 -0.31 -39.23 1.73
N THR A 224 -0.49 -39.17 0.40
CA THR A 224 0.55 -39.25 -0.64
C THR A 224 0.91 -37.94 -1.35
N ASP A 225 0.21 -36.82 -1.10
CA ASP A 225 0.47 -35.55 -1.81
C ASP A 225 1.26 -34.55 -0.95
N GLU A 226 2.50 -34.24 -1.34
CA GLU A 226 3.38 -33.28 -0.65
C GLU A 226 2.87 -31.83 -0.78
N GLY A 227 2.36 -31.43 -1.96
CA GLY A 227 2.02 -30.03 -2.26
C GLY A 227 0.85 -29.44 -1.46
N GLY A 228 -0.04 -30.28 -0.90
CA GLY A 228 -1.16 -29.83 -0.05
C GLY A 228 -0.78 -29.60 1.41
N ARG A 229 0.32 -30.21 1.88
CA ARG A 229 0.81 -30.10 3.26
C ARG A 229 1.55 -28.78 3.50
N ALA A 230 2.29 -28.32 2.50
CA ALA A 230 3.10 -27.10 2.55
C ALA A 230 2.28 -25.86 2.98
N LEU A 231 1.20 -25.56 2.25
CA LEU A 231 0.33 -24.42 2.57
C LEU A 231 -0.49 -24.63 3.85
N PHE A 232 -0.77 -25.89 4.22
CA PHE A 232 -1.39 -26.19 5.49
C PHE A 232 -0.44 -25.87 6.66
N LEU A 233 0.85 -26.20 6.55
CA LEU A 233 1.86 -25.82 7.54
C LEU A 233 2.00 -24.30 7.64
N VAL A 234 2.10 -23.60 6.51
CA VAL A 234 2.12 -22.12 6.49
C VAL A 234 0.90 -21.56 7.21
N ALA A 235 -0.30 -22.10 6.96
CA ALA A 235 -1.53 -21.66 7.60
C ALA A 235 -1.59 -21.92 9.12
N GLN A 236 -0.85 -22.91 9.64
CA GLN A 236 -0.77 -23.17 11.09
C GLN A 236 0.29 -22.31 11.79
N LEU A 237 1.32 -21.89 11.06
CA LEU A 237 2.47 -21.17 11.61
C LEU A 237 2.36 -19.64 11.47
N THR A 238 1.32 -19.16 10.80
CA THR A 238 1.12 -17.74 10.49
C THR A 238 -0.27 -17.28 10.92
N THR A 239 -0.40 -16.01 11.30
CA THR A 239 -1.69 -15.44 11.72
C THR A 239 -2.57 -15.16 10.52
N ARG A 240 -1.97 -14.68 9.43
CA ARG A 240 -2.62 -14.40 8.15
C ARG A 240 -1.68 -14.78 7.04
N TRP A 241 -2.23 -15.24 5.94
CA TRP A 241 -1.47 -15.48 4.73
C TRP A 241 -2.40 -15.34 3.54
N GLY A 242 -1.83 -15.15 2.36
CA GLY A 242 -2.62 -14.99 1.16
C GLY A 242 -1.78 -14.90 -0.10
N CYS A 243 -2.46 -14.48 -1.16
CA CYS A 243 -1.89 -14.39 -2.49
C CYS A 243 -2.34 -13.07 -3.12
N ARG A 244 -1.41 -12.30 -3.67
CA ARG A 244 -1.68 -11.08 -4.42
C ARG A 244 -1.13 -11.25 -5.84
N TYR A 245 -1.94 -10.93 -6.85
CA TYR A 245 -1.48 -10.95 -8.24
C TYR A 245 -1.02 -9.55 -8.64
N GLY A 246 0.20 -9.47 -9.16
CA GLY A 246 0.76 -8.27 -9.76
C GLY A 246 0.82 -8.40 -11.27
N ARG A 247 1.23 -7.32 -11.94
CA ARG A 247 1.38 -7.29 -13.41
C ARG A 247 2.42 -8.27 -13.95
N THR A 248 3.39 -8.67 -13.11
CA THR A 248 4.58 -9.44 -13.51
C THR A 248 4.71 -10.78 -12.79
N GLY A 249 3.65 -11.23 -12.11
CA GLY A 249 3.68 -12.47 -11.35
C GLY A 249 2.80 -12.41 -10.10
N LYS A 250 2.99 -13.39 -9.25
CA LYS A 250 2.19 -13.63 -8.06
C LYS A 250 3.06 -13.50 -6.82
N THR A 251 2.53 -12.86 -5.79
CA THR A 251 3.16 -12.75 -4.48
C THR A 251 2.35 -13.55 -3.48
N ILE A 252 2.94 -14.62 -2.95
CA ILE A 252 2.41 -15.35 -1.80
C ILE A 252 3.00 -14.70 -0.56
N TRP A 253 2.18 -14.40 0.44
CA TRP A 253 2.62 -13.72 1.64
C TRP A 253 2.08 -14.40 2.89
N ALA A 254 2.83 -14.29 3.98
CA ALA A 254 2.45 -14.80 5.29
C ALA A 254 2.90 -13.84 6.40
N GLU A 255 2.07 -13.68 7.42
CA GLU A 255 2.25 -12.78 8.55
C GLU A 255 2.51 -13.57 9.83
N GLN A 256 3.56 -13.18 10.56
CA GLN A 256 3.88 -13.72 11.89
C GLN A 256 3.88 -12.58 12.91
N PRO A 257 3.32 -12.78 14.10
CA PRO A 257 3.32 -11.76 15.14
C PRO A 257 4.77 -11.53 15.60
N LEU A 258 5.13 -10.26 15.80
CA LEU A 258 6.34 -9.95 16.55
C LEU A 258 6.01 -10.11 18.03
N THR A 259 6.74 -10.97 18.71
CA THR A 259 6.68 -11.00 20.18
C THR A 259 7.32 -9.71 20.70
N PRO A 260 6.65 -8.93 21.56
CA PRO A 260 7.18 -7.67 22.09
C PRO A 260 8.39 -7.86 23.01
#